data_AF-A0A246SMK4-F1
#
_entry.id   AF-A0A246SMK4-F1
#
_cell.length_a   1.000
_cell.length_b   1.000
_cell.length_c   1.000
_cell.angle_alpha   90.00
_cell.angle_beta   90.00
_cell.angle_gamma   90.00
#
_symmetry.space_group_name_H-M   'P 1'
#
loop_
_entity.id
_entity.type
_entity.pdbx_description
1 polymer ?
#
loop_
_entity_poly.entity_id
_entity_poly.type
_entity_poly.pdbx_seq_one_letter_code
_entity_poly.pdbx_strand_id
1 'polypeptide(L)'
;MSEDRRKIFDAEVIDLLDKDCAAAWKKVWRDARRGDQQALAAAASMVLFRQLIPPSSVPLKEPRSILRHLVINLMTLYLYSWKDSFIEETFRSGFSWDEFEAPTEGLTLFDNKKDRDNFRNVSHCLKTRKDKDFCAALAVELKVIPSFKTYVTMIDKAPHAAFCLSTNAPRRSKEAHSIPLGPGLY
;
A
#
# COMPACT_ATOMS: atom_id res chain seq x y z
N MET A 1 7.83 -6.73 16.33
CA MET A 1 8.59 -5.47 16.30
C MET A 1 8.15 -4.58 17.45
N SER A 2 9.08 -4.06 18.25
CA SER A 2 8.76 -3.05 19.29
C SER A 2 8.46 -1.69 18.66
N GLU A 3 7.78 -0.79 19.36
CA GLU A 3 7.42 0.54 18.84
C GLU A 3 8.66 1.34 18.39
N ASP A 4 9.74 1.33 19.18
CA ASP A 4 10.99 2.00 18.81
C ASP A 4 11.65 1.39 17.57
N ARG A 5 11.59 0.06 17.44
CA ARG A 5 12.09 -0.62 16.23
C ARG A 5 11.25 -0.27 15.01
N ARG A 6 9.94 -0.08 15.17
CA ARG A 6 9.04 0.36 14.09
C ARG A 6 9.37 1.78 13.65
N LYS A 7 9.58 2.70 14.60
CA LYS A 7 9.98 4.09 14.29
C LYS A 7 11.31 4.16 13.55
N ILE A 8 12.32 3.40 13.98
CA ILE A 8 13.63 3.33 13.30
C ILE A 8 13.46 2.76 11.89
N PHE A 9 12.76 1.64 11.77
CA PHE A 9 12.49 1.02 10.48
C PHE A 9 11.76 1.98 9.52
N ASP A 10 10.71 2.65 9.99
CA ASP A 10 9.95 3.62 9.19
C ASP A 10 10.83 4.79 8.77
N ALA A 11 11.66 5.33 9.66
CA ALA A 11 12.59 6.42 9.33
C ALA A 11 13.60 6.02 8.26
N GLU A 12 14.17 4.82 8.36
CA GLU A 12 15.10 4.30 7.35
C GLU A 12 14.43 4.05 6.00
N VAL A 13 13.18 3.57 6.00
CA VAL A 13 12.42 3.38 4.76
C VAL A 13 12.07 4.74 4.15
N ILE A 14 11.67 5.72 4.96
CA ILE A 14 11.35 7.06 4.49
C ILE A 14 12.57 7.74 3.86
N ASP A 15 13.75 7.63 4.45
CA ASP A 15 14.99 8.16 3.85
C ASP A 15 15.30 7.54 2.48
N LEU A 16 14.93 6.27 2.28
CA LEU A 16 15.08 5.60 0.99
C LEU A 16 14.04 6.05 -0.05
N LEU A 17 12.84 6.46 0.34
CA LEU A 17 11.80 6.87 -0.61
C LEU A 17 12.22 8.07 -1.47
N ASP A 18 13.02 8.99 -0.92
CA ASP A 18 13.51 10.17 -1.64
C ASP A 18 14.68 9.87 -2.59
N LYS A 19 15.30 8.68 -2.47
CA LYS A 19 16.57 8.33 -3.14
C LYS A 19 16.43 7.14 -4.07
N ASP A 20 15.80 6.07 -3.59
CA ASP A 20 15.70 4.77 -4.25
C ASP A 20 14.48 4.01 -3.71
N CYS A 21 13.33 4.21 -4.37
CA CYS A 21 12.08 3.51 -4.05
C CYS A 21 12.20 1.99 -4.20
N ALA A 22 13.08 1.50 -5.08
CA ALA A 22 13.32 0.07 -5.22
C ALA A 22 14.05 -0.50 -3.99
N ALA A 23 15.02 0.24 -3.45
CA ALA A 23 15.65 -0.10 -2.17
C ALA A 23 14.68 0.02 -0.99
N ALA A 24 13.84 1.07 -0.96
CA ALA A 24 12.78 1.21 0.04
C ALA A 24 11.85 -0.01 0.04
N TRP A 25 11.38 -0.42 -1.14
CA TRP A 25 10.56 -1.63 -1.28
C TRP A 25 11.29 -2.88 -0.80
N LYS A 26 12.53 -3.11 -1.23
CA LYS A 26 13.32 -4.28 -0.78
C LYS A 26 13.41 -4.34 0.74
N LYS A 27 13.58 -3.18 1.39
CA LYS A 27 13.66 -3.08 2.84
C LYS A 27 12.35 -3.48 3.52
N VAL A 28 11.22 -2.95 3.06
CA VAL A 28 9.91 -3.32 3.63
C VAL A 28 9.50 -4.75 3.32
N TRP A 29 9.88 -5.22 2.14
CA TRP A 29 9.47 -6.51 1.64
C TRP A 29 10.23 -7.68 2.27
N ARG A 30 11.46 -7.44 2.77
CA ARG A 30 12.36 -8.48 3.30
C ARG A 30 11.70 -9.40 4.34
N ASP A 31 10.98 -8.81 5.28
CA ASP A 31 10.35 -9.55 6.38
C ASP A 31 8.86 -9.82 6.05
N ALA A 32 8.20 -8.90 5.34
CA ALA A 32 6.81 -9.06 4.89
C ALA A 32 6.62 -10.33 4.03
N ARG A 33 7.56 -10.63 3.13
CA ARG A 33 7.51 -11.85 2.28
C ARG A 33 7.56 -13.17 3.03
N ARG A 34 7.87 -13.15 4.33
CA ARG A 34 7.88 -14.33 5.22
C ARG A 34 6.56 -14.53 5.96
N GLY A 35 5.57 -13.66 5.74
CA GLY A 35 4.27 -13.72 6.40
C GLY A 35 4.22 -12.99 7.74
N ASP A 36 5.27 -12.21 8.08
CA ASP A 36 5.27 -11.39 9.30
C ASP A 36 4.18 -10.32 9.20
N GLN A 37 3.21 -10.40 10.11
CA GLN A 37 1.99 -9.58 10.09
C GLN A 37 2.29 -8.09 10.21
N GLN A 38 3.26 -7.73 11.05
CA GLN A 38 3.61 -6.32 11.28
C GLN A 38 4.40 -5.75 10.10
N ALA A 39 5.28 -6.55 9.50
CA ALA A 39 5.99 -6.15 8.29
C ALA A 39 5.04 -6.03 7.10
N LEU A 40 4.04 -6.90 6.97
CA LEU A 40 2.98 -6.78 5.96
C LEU A 40 2.13 -5.51 6.16
N ALA A 41 1.76 -5.20 7.40
CA ALA A 41 1.05 -3.96 7.73
C ALA A 41 1.91 -2.71 7.47
N ALA A 42 3.21 -2.77 7.73
CA ALA A 42 4.15 -1.69 7.40
C ALA A 42 4.28 -1.52 5.88
N ALA A 43 4.40 -2.61 5.11
CA ALA A 43 4.40 -2.56 3.65
C ALA A 43 3.11 -1.95 3.10
N ALA A 44 1.93 -2.38 3.59
CA ALA A 44 0.64 -1.79 3.23
C ALA A 44 0.61 -0.27 3.50
N SER A 45 1.12 0.16 4.65
CA SER A 45 1.19 1.56 5.04
C SER A 45 2.09 2.38 4.10
N MET A 46 3.22 1.83 3.64
CA MET A 46 4.09 2.51 2.67
C MET A 46 3.45 2.61 1.29
N VAL A 47 2.72 1.59 0.86
CA VAL A 47 1.94 1.66 -0.40
C VAL A 47 0.87 2.75 -0.30
N LEU A 48 0.13 2.80 0.80
CA LEU A 48 -1.00 3.73 0.97
C LEU A 48 -0.55 5.19 1.17
N PHE A 49 0.25 5.45 2.20
CA PHE A 49 0.55 6.82 2.64
C PHE A 49 1.77 7.43 1.96
N ARG A 50 2.65 6.59 1.43
CA ARG A 50 3.89 7.04 0.79
C ARG A 50 3.89 6.82 -0.72
N GLN A 51 2.78 6.31 -1.27
CA GLN A 51 2.60 6.05 -2.69
C GLN A 51 3.76 5.20 -3.28
N LEU A 52 4.33 4.31 -2.45
CA LEU A 52 5.35 3.37 -2.87
C LEU A 52 4.65 2.27 -3.68
N ILE A 53 4.81 2.31 -4.99
CA ILE A 53 4.20 1.34 -5.91
C ILE A 53 5.05 0.07 -5.91
N PRO A 54 4.48 -1.10 -5.52
CA PRO A 54 5.21 -2.36 -5.51
C PRO A 54 5.70 -2.77 -6.91
N PRO A 55 6.70 -3.67 -6.99
CA PRO A 55 7.13 -4.26 -8.24
C PRO A 55 5.97 -4.88 -9.03
N SER A 56 6.08 -4.87 -10.36
CA SER A 56 5.00 -5.32 -11.25
C SER A 56 5.50 -6.31 -12.30
N SER A 57 4.67 -7.31 -12.60
CA SER A 57 4.86 -8.24 -13.71
C SER A 57 4.58 -7.61 -15.08
N VAL A 58 3.89 -6.46 -15.10
CA VAL A 58 3.52 -5.74 -16.34
C VAL A 58 3.97 -4.27 -16.27
N PRO A 59 4.28 -3.63 -17.41
CA PRO A 59 4.61 -2.21 -17.43
C PRO A 59 3.41 -1.37 -16.98
N LEU A 60 3.60 -0.54 -15.94
CA LEU A 60 2.57 0.36 -15.42
C LEU A 60 2.75 1.74 -16.04
N LYS A 61 2.18 1.94 -17.23
CA LYS A 61 2.32 3.20 -18.00
C LYS A 61 1.09 4.10 -17.92
N GLU A 62 -0.07 3.53 -17.67
CA GLU A 62 -1.34 4.24 -17.68
C GLU A 62 -1.84 4.46 -16.25
N PRO A 63 -2.43 5.62 -15.92
CA PRO A 63 -2.99 5.89 -14.59
C PRO A 63 -3.93 4.79 -14.10
N ARG A 64 -4.78 4.26 -14.99
CA ARG A 64 -5.69 3.15 -14.68
C ARG A 64 -4.95 1.88 -14.27
N SER A 65 -3.87 1.54 -14.97
CA SER A 65 -3.06 0.35 -14.68
C SER A 65 -2.33 0.49 -13.35
N ILE A 66 -1.82 1.69 -13.04
CA ILE A 66 -1.16 2.01 -11.77
C ILE A 66 -2.17 1.90 -10.62
N LEU A 67 -3.35 2.51 -10.76
CA LEU A 67 -4.37 2.50 -9.72
C LEU A 67 -4.87 1.08 -9.44
N ARG A 68 -5.12 0.29 -10.49
CA ARG A 68 -5.49 -1.13 -10.34
C ARG A 68 -4.41 -1.92 -9.63
N HIS A 69 -3.14 -1.74 -10.01
CA HIS A 69 -2.02 -2.40 -9.35
C HIS A 69 -1.92 -2.02 -7.88
N LEU A 70 -2.08 -0.73 -7.55
CA LEU A 70 -2.06 -0.22 -6.19
C LEU A 70 -3.19 -0.84 -5.34
N VAL A 71 -4.42 -0.85 -5.84
CA VAL A 71 -5.57 -1.41 -5.10
C VAL A 71 -5.39 -2.91 -4.84
N ILE A 72 -5.00 -3.68 -5.85
CA ILE A 72 -4.78 -5.13 -5.68
C ILE A 72 -3.68 -5.39 -4.65
N ASN A 73 -2.57 -4.65 -4.71
CA ASN A 73 -1.48 -4.82 -3.75
C ASN A 73 -1.90 -4.42 -2.33
N LEU A 74 -2.59 -3.28 -2.18
CA LEU A 74 -3.10 -2.84 -0.89
C LEU A 74 -4.03 -3.90 -0.29
N MET A 75 -5.03 -4.35 -1.04
CA MET A 75 -5.93 -5.40 -0.57
C MET A 75 -5.18 -6.65 -0.15
N THR A 76 -4.23 -7.09 -0.97
CA THR A 76 -3.47 -8.31 -0.71
C THR A 76 -2.66 -8.18 0.58
N LEU A 77 -1.97 -7.06 0.77
CA LEU A 77 -1.19 -6.80 1.97
C LEU A 77 -2.08 -6.66 3.22
N TYR A 78 -3.21 -5.95 3.12
CA TYR A 78 -4.18 -5.81 4.21
C TYR A 78 -4.77 -7.16 4.61
N LEU A 79 -5.24 -7.95 3.64
CA LEU A 79 -5.81 -9.28 3.90
C LEU A 79 -4.79 -10.25 4.49
N TYR A 80 -3.51 -10.14 4.14
CA TYR A 80 -2.46 -10.94 4.76
C TYR A 80 -1.89 -10.37 6.05
N SER A 81 -2.26 -9.15 6.45
CA SER A 81 -1.86 -8.52 7.73
C SER A 81 -3.01 -8.39 8.72
N TRP A 82 -4.10 -9.13 8.52
CA TRP A 82 -5.34 -8.97 9.29
C TRP A 82 -5.18 -9.14 10.81
N LYS A 83 -4.14 -9.84 11.28
CA LYS A 83 -3.85 -10.04 12.71
C LYS A 83 -3.15 -8.82 13.35
N ASP A 84 -2.70 -7.87 12.54
CA ASP A 84 -2.22 -6.58 13.05
C ASP A 84 -3.42 -5.75 13.52
N SER A 85 -3.35 -5.22 14.73
CA SER A 85 -4.49 -4.55 15.38
C SER A 85 -4.96 -3.30 14.64
N PHE A 86 -4.04 -2.56 14.01
CA PHE A 86 -4.39 -1.38 13.20
C PHE A 86 -5.18 -1.79 11.95
N ILE A 87 -4.79 -2.89 11.33
CA ILE A 87 -5.46 -3.44 10.14
C ILE A 87 -6.82 -4.02 10.52
N GLU A 88 -6.90 -4.74 11.64
CA GLU A 88 -8.16 -5.25 12.16
C GLU A 88 -9.16 -4.12 12.45
N GLU A 89 -8.70 -3.04 13.07
CA GLU A 89 -9.50 -1.84 13.32
C GLU A 89 -9.95 -1.19 12.00
N THR A 90 -9.07 -1.10 11.00
CA THR A 90 -9.39 -0.60 9.67
C THR A 90 -10.53 -1.40 9.02
N PHE A 91 -10.55 -2.73 9.18
CA PHE A 91 -11.67 -3.54 8.71
C PHE A 91 -12.97 -3.29 9.49
N ARG A 92 -12.89 -3.03 10.80
CA ARG A 92 -14.06 -2.75 11.65
C ARG A 92 -14.64 -1.36 11.42
N SER A 93 -13.81 -0.35 11.17
CA SER A 93 -14.23 1.01 10.82
C SER A 93 -14.89 1.06 9.43
N GLY A 94 -14.97 -0.09 8.76
CA GLY A 94 -15.74 -0.25 7.54
C GLY A 94 -15.02 0.26 6.33
N PHE A 95 -13.67 0.10 6.26
CA PHE A 95 -12.88 0.40 5.07
C PHE A 95 -13.61 -0.06 3.83
N SER A 96 -14.25 0.91 3.18
CA SER A 96 -15.14 0.64 2.07
C SER A 96 -14.28 0.79 0.86
N TRP A 97 -13.88 -0.35 0.31
CA TRP A 97 -13.22 -0.31 -0.98
C TRP A 97 -14.12 0.29 -2.08
N ASP A 98 -15.40 0.54 -1.78
CA ASP A 98 -16.33 1.34 -2.57
C ASP A 98 -15.82 2.76 -2.85
N GLU A 99 -14.93 3.32 -2.00
CA GLU A 99 -14.26 4.61 -2.28
C GLU A 99 -13.30 4.50 -3.48
N PHE A 100 -12.76 3.31 -3.72
CA PHE A 100 -12.02 2.99 -4.94
C PHE A 100 -12.95 2.59 -6.11
N GLU A 101 -14.23 2.24 -5.84
CA GLU A 101 -15.27 2.09 -6.87
C GLU A 101 -15.83 3.44 -7.35
N ALA A 102 -15.58 4.53 -6.64
CA ALA A 102 -16.06 5.85 -7.05
C ALA A 102 -15.54 6.16 -8.46
N PRO A 103 -16.43 6.48 -9.42
CA PRO A 103 -16.02 6.87 -10.76
C PRO A 103 -15.27 8.20 -10.66
N THR A 104 -13.96 8.14 -10.49
CA THR A 104 -13.08 9.24 -10.87
C THR A 104 -13.15 9.25 -12.39
N GLU A 105 -13.87 10.23 -12.96
CA GLU A 105 -14.04 10.50 -14.40
C GLU A 105 -13.40 9.46 -15.35
N GLY A 106 -14.11 8.35 -15.62
CA GLY A 106 -13.69 7.34 -16.61
C GLY A 106 -12.76 6.22 -16.12
N LEU A 107 -12.37 6.17 -14.84
CA LEU A 107 -11.53 5.11 -14.27
C LEU A 107 -12.37 4.07 -13.51
N THR A 108 -12.91 3.07 -14.21
CA THR A 108 -13.44 1.88 -13.53
C THR A 108 -12.29 0.92 -13.21
N LEU A 109 -12.13 0.52 -11.95
CA LEU A 109 -11.11 -0.46 -11.55
C LEU A 109 -11.34 -1.85 -12.16
N PHE A 110 -12.61 -2.18 -12.37
CA PHE A 110 -13.06 -3.49 -12.80
C PHE A 110 -13.66 -3.43 -14.20
N ASP A 111 -13.10 -4.24 -15.09
CA ASP A 111 -13.51 -4.32 -16.49
C ASP A 111 -14.88 -5.00 -16.66
N ASN A 112 -15.33 -5.80 -15.69
CA ASN A 112 -16.58 -6.55 -15.77
C ASN A 112 -17.36 -6.55 -14.43
N LYS A 113 -18.65 -6.90 -14.52
CA LYS A 113 -19.57 -6.96 -13.37
C LYS A 113 -19.16 -8.03 -12.35
N LYS A 114 -18.66 -9.19 -12.80
CA LYS A 114 -18.29 -10.30 -11.93
C LYS A 114 -17.17 -9.91 -10.96
N ASP A 115 -16.14 -9.21 -11.44
CA ASP A 115 -15.03 -8.78 -10.60
C ASP A 115 -15.50 -7.76 -9.53
N ARG A 116 -16.41 -6.85 -9.90
CA ARG A 116 -17.07 -5.95 -8.95
C ARG A 116 -17.86 -6.71 -7.89
N ASP A 117 -18.68 -7.66 -8.30
CA ASP A 117 -19.52 -8.43 -7.38
C ASP A 117 -18.66 -9.29 -6.43
N ASN A 118 -17.60 -9.92 -6.94
CA ASN A 118 -16.63 -10.67 -6.12
C ASN A 118 -15.96 -9.77 -5.07
N PHE A 119 -15.54 -8.58 -5.47
CA PHE A 119 -14.92 -7.60 -4.60
C PHE A 119 -15.86 -7.12 -3.50
N ARG A 120 -17.12 -6.81 -3.86
CA ARG A 120 -18.18 -6.45 -2.90
C ARG A 120 -18.45 -7.56 -1.90
N ASN A 121 -18.44 -8.82 -2.33
CA ASN A 121 -18.62 -9.98 -1.45
C ASN A 121 -17.48 -10.08 -0.41
N VAL A 122 -16.23 -9.85 -0.83
CA VAL A 122 -15.08 -9.82 0.10
C VAL A 122 -15.20 -8.65 1.08
N SER A 123 -15.50 -7.45 0.58
CA SER A 123 -15.72 -6.26 1.40
C SER A 123 -16.82 -6.49 2.45
N HIS A 124 -17.96 -7.06 2.03
CA HIS A 124 -19.05 -7.42 2.93
C HIS A 124 -18.61 -8.43 3.99
N CYS A 125 -17.88 -9.48 3.61
CA CYS A 125 -17.34 -10.46 4.56
C CYS A 125 -16.46 -9.78 5.62
N LEU A 126 -15.54 -8.92 5.20
CA LEU A 126 -14.63 -8.21 6.09
C LEU A 126 -15.37 -7.29 7.07
N LYS A 127 -16.51 -6.71 6.68
CA LYS A 127 -17.32 -5.87 7.56
C LYS A 127 -18.14 -6.68 8.56
N THR A 128 -18.73 -7.80 8.14
CA THR A 128 -19.75 -8.50 8.94
C THR A 128 -19.25 -9.72 9.72
N ARG A 129 -18.21 -10.40 9.24
CA ARG A 129 -17.69 -11.61 9.90
C ARG A 129 -16.57 -11.29 10.88
N LYS A 130 -16.58 -11.96 12.04
CA LYS A 130 -15.49 -11.91 13.02
C LYS A 130 -14.26 -12.70 12.55
N ASP A 131 -14.49 -13.81 11.86
CA ASP A 131 -13.44 -14.66 11.30
C ASP A 131 -12.87 -14.05 10.01
N LYS A 132 -11.69 -13.44 10.11
CA LYS A 132 -11.00 -12.82 8.98
C LYS A 132 -10.21 -13.81 8.14
N ASP A 133 -9.82 -14.96 8.70
CA ASP A 133 -9.18 -16.03 7.93
C ASP A 133 -10.13 -16.55 6.85
N PHE A 134 -11.40 -16.72 7.18
CA PHE A 134 -12.43 -17.06 6.19
C PHE A 134 -12.53 -16.01 5.07
N CYS A 135 -12.54 -14.72 5.40
CA CYS A 135 -12.65 -13.67 4.39
C CYS A 135 -11.41 -13.60 3.49
N ALA A 136 -10.22 -13.83 4.04
CA ALA A 136 -8.99 -13.93 3.25
C ALA A 136 -9.01 -15.16 2.33
N ALA A 137 -9.49 -16.31 2.81
CA ALA A 137 -9.65 -17.52 1.99
C ALA A 137 -10.66 -17.30 0.84
N LEU A 138 -11.81 -16.68 1.15
CA LEU A 138 -12.82 -16.30 0.16
C LEU A 138 -12.24 -15.36 -0.90
N ALA A 139 -11.42 -14.38 -0.52
CA ALA A 139 -10.80 -13.46 -1.46
C ALA A 139 -9.86 -14.16 -2.45
N VAL A 140 -9.15 -15.21 -2.00
CA VAL A 140 -8.33 -16.07 -2.88
C VAL A 140 -9.21 -16.92 -3.80
N GLU A 141 -10.27 -17.53 -3.26
CA GLU A 141 -11.21 -18.37 -4.03
C GLU A 141 -11.91 -17.57 -5.14
N LEU A 142 -12.37 -16.37 -4.82
CA LEU A 142 -12.99 -15.45 -5.77
C LEU A 142 -11.98 -14.75 -6.71
N LYS A 143 -10.69 -15.06 -6.58
CA LYS A 143 -9.58 -14.47 -7.35
C LYS A 143 -9.51 -12.94 -7.25
N VAL A 144 -9.96 -12.39 -6.13
CA VAL A 144 -9.81 -10.96 -5.82
C VAL A 144 -8.36 -10.65 -5.47
N ILE A 145 -7.70 -11.56 -4.74
CA ILE A 145 -6.27 -11.51 -4.48
C ILE A 145 -5.60 -12.84 -4.86
N PRO A 146 -4.30 -12.86 -5.21
CA PRO A 146 -3.54 -14.11 -5.33
C PRO A 146 -3.36 -14.78 -3.96
N SER A 147 -3.05 -16.08 -3.95
CA SER A 147 -2.56 -16.75 -2.72
C SER A 147 -1.23 -16.13 -2.27
N PHE A 148 -0.89 -16.23 -0.98
CA PHE A 148 0.31 -15.57 -0.43
C PHE A 148 1.60 -16.01 -1.14
N LYS A 149 1.75 -17.32 -1.38
CA LYS A 149 2.90 -17.87 -2.12
C LYS A 149 2.99 -17.34 -3.55
N THR A 150 1.85 -17.23 -4.23
CA THR A 150 1.77 -16.65 -5.58
C THR A 150 2.12 -15.17 -5.55
N TYR A 151 1.56 -14.42 -4.61
CA TYR A 151 1.86 -13.00 -4.41
C TYR A 151 3.36 -12.77 -4.21
N VAL A 152 3.99 -13.54 -3.30
CA VAL A 152 5.43 -13.45 -3.06
C VAL A 152 6.23 -13.72 -4.33
N THR A 153 5.86 -14.76 -5.07
CA THR A 153 6.52 -15.10 -6.34
C THR A 153 6.38 -13.99 -7.38
N MET A 154 5.20 -13.38 -7.49
CA MET A 154 4.95 -12.28 -8.42
C MET A 154 5.80 -11.05 -8.09
N ILE A 155 5.87 -10.66 -6.81
CA ILE A 155 6.66 -9.51 -6.37
C ILE A 155 8.16 -9.77 -6.51
N ASP A 156 8.64 -10.93 -6.10
CA ASP A 156 10.07 -11.25 -6.10
C ASP A 156 10.65 -11.39 -7.52
N LYS A 157 9.82 -11.81 -8.49
CA LYS A 157 10.22 -12.06 -9.87
C LYS A 157 9.73 -10.99 -10.85
N ALA A 158 9.14 -9.92 -10.34
CA ALA A 158 8.68 -8.81 -11.16
C ALA A 158 9.86 -8.20 -11.95
N PRO A 159 9.77 -8.08 -13.29
CA PRO A 159 10.81 -7.43 -14.10
C PRO A 159 10.81 -5.91 -13.92
N HIS A 160 9.69 -5.32 -13.47
CA HIS A 160 9.60 -3.89 -13.21
C HIS A 160 9.75 -3.63 -11.72
N ALA A 161 10.81 -2.89 -11.36
CA ALA A 161 11.11 -2.52 -9.99
C ALA A 161 10.02 -1.63 -9.39
N ALA A 162 9.98 -1.59 -8.05
CA ALA A 162 9.14 -0.65 -7.33
C ALA A 162 9.56 0.80 -7.65
N PHE A 163 8.59 1.71 -7.61
CA PHE A 163 8.80 3.14 -7.82
C PHE A 163 7.86 3.93 -6.92
N CYS A 164 8.16 5.20 -6.68
CA CYS A 164 7.23 6.09 -5.98
C CYS A 164 6.50 6.94 -7.01
N LEU A 165 5.19 7.14 -6.83
CA LEU A 165 4.54 8.26 -7.52
C LEU A 165 5.16 9.55 -6.98
N SER A 166 5.57 10.45 -7.87
CA SER A 166 6.15 11.74 -7.50
C SER A 166 5.25 12.39 -6.45
N THR A 167 5.72 12.45 -5.21
CA THR A 167 5.04 13.23 -4.18
C THR A 167 5.18 14.68 -4.61
N ASN A 168 4.13 15.28 -5.18
CA ASN A 168 4.00 16.74 -5.32
C ASN A 168 3.87 17.42 -3.93
N ALA A 169 4.53 16.90 -2.90
CA ALA A 169 4.78 17.65 -1.69
C ALA A 169 5.90 18.65 -2.06
N PRO A 170 5.69 19.97 -1.87
CA PRO A 170 6.76 20.93 -2.11
C PRO A 170 7.98 20.47 -1.32
N ARG A 171 9.10 20.27 -2.00
CA ARG A 171 10.40 20.18 -1.34
C ARG A 171 10.44 21.36 -0.38
N ARG A 172 10.44 21.11 0.94
CA ARG A 172 10.92 22.15 1.87
C ARG A 172 12.34 22.42 1.42
N SER A 173 12.51 23.48 0.63
CA SER A 173 13.82 23.97 0.26
C SER A 173 14.54 24.19 1.58
N LYS A 174 15.60 23.42 1.81
CA LYS A 174 16.65 23.81 2.75
C LYS A 174 17.42 24.94 2.09
N GLU A 175 16.74 26.06 1.87
CA GLU A 175 17.37 27.36 1.64
C GLU A 175 16.77 28.26 2.70
N ALA A 176 17.39 28.19 3.88
CA ALA A 176 17.43 29.32 4.77
C ALA A 176 18.14 30.45 3.99
N HIS A 177 17.38 31.22 3.22
CA HIS A 177 17.77 32.58 2.93
C HIS A 177 17.72 33.33 4.25
N SER A 178 18.89 33.45 4.86
CA SER A 178 19.21 34.45 5.85
C SER A 178 18.72 35.81 5.35
N ILE A 179 17.56 36.22 5.83
CA ILE A 179 17.12 37.62 5.80
C ILE A 179 18.08 38.34 6.75
N PRO A 180 18.89 39.31 6.29
CA PRO A 180 19.64 40.14 7.20
C PRO A 180 18.64 41.01 7.96
N LEU A 181 18.50 40.78 9.26
CA LEU A 181 17.90 41.73 10.16
C LEU A 181 18.80 42.97 10.20
N GLY A 182 18.44 43.99 9.42
CA GLY A 182 18.97 45.32 9.61
C GLY A 182 18.62 45.83 11.02
N PRO A 183 19.53 46.53 11.71
CA PRO A 183 19.30 46.95 13.09
C PRO A 183 18.20 48.02 13.14
N GLY A 184 17.23 47.79 14.01
CA GLY A 184 16.19 48.76 14.35
C GLY A 184 16.76 49.97 15.09
N LEU A 185 16.25 51.13 14.68
CA LEU A 185 15.83 52.27 15.48
C LEU A 185 16.28 52.30 16.96
N TYR A 186 17.17 53.26 17.26
CA TYR A 186 16.98 54.20 18.37
C TYR A 186 16.75 55.59 17.77
#